data_AF-A0A1V4ZDB2-F1
#
_entry.id   AF-A0A1V4ZDB2-F1
#
_cell.length_a   1.000
_cell.length_b   1.000
_cell.length_c   1.000
_cell.angle_alpha   90.00
_cell.angle_beta   90.00
_cell.angle_gamma   90.00
#
_symmetry.space_group_name_H-M   'P 1'
#
loop_
_entity.id
_entity.type
_entity.pdbx_description
1 polymer ?
#
loop_
_entity_poly.entity_id
_entity_poly.type
_entity_poly.pdbx_seq_one_letter_code
_entity_poly.pdbx_strand_id
1 'polypeptide(L)' 'MSVTVEILRETPPIYQDSGYPLETEVGKRYVLDDEMAAKLIQHKYARAVSEE' A
#
# COMPACT_ATOMS: atom_id res chain seq x y z
N MET A 1 8.67 -5.46 -8.87
CA MET A 1 8.08 -4.29 -9.54
C MET A 1 7.24 -3.57 -8.50
N SER A 2 7.38 -2.26 -8.35
CA SER A 2 6.70 -1.51 -7.29
C SER A 2 5.52 -0.72 -7.85
N VAL A 3 4.46 -0.61 -7.07
CA VAL A 3 3.21 0.08 -7.41
C VAL A 3 2.97 1.18 -6.38
N THR A 4 2.71 2.39 -6.86
CA THR A 4 2.26 3.49 -6.01
C THR A 4 0.78 3.31 -5.70
N VAL A 5 0.42 3.24 -4.42
CA VAL A 5 -0.95 3.11 -3.97
C VAL A 5 -1.33 4.23 -3.00
N GLU A 6 -2.57 4.68 -3.06
CA GLU A 6 -3.18 5.60 -2.10
C GLU A 6 -4.01 4.81 -1.09
N ILE A 7 -3.73 4.99 0.20
CA ILE A 7 -4.44 4.30 1.28
C ILE A 7 -5.79 4.97 1.49
N LEU A 8 -6.87 4.21 1.40
CA LEU A 8 -8.24 4.72 1.48
C LEU A 8 -8.86 4.52 2.87
N ARG A 9 -8.33 3.61 3.68
CA ARG A 9 -8.79 3.30 5.04
C ARG A 9 -7.66 2.64 5.85
N GLU A 10 -7.85 2.48 7.15
CA GLU A 10 -6.89 1.78 8.01
C GLU A 10 -6.56 0.40 7.43
N THR A 11 -5.26 0.16 7.21
CA THR A 11 -4.75 -1.11 6.68
C THR A 11 -4.31 -2.03 7.81
N PRO A 12 -4.34 -3.35 7.64
CA PRO A 12 -3.64 -4.25 8.55
C PRO A 12 -2.13 -3.95 8.54
N PRO A 13 -1.37 -4.35 9.57
CA PRO A 13 0.07 -4.12 9.63
C PRO A 13 0.76 -4.62 8.36
N ILE A 14 1.36 -3.70 7.62
CA ILE A 14 2.17 -3.98 6.44
C ILE A 14 3.61 -4.05 6.91
N TYR A 15 4.35 -5.10 6.54
CA TYR A 15 5.76 -5.22 6.88
C TYR A 15 6.61 -4.94 5.65
N GLN A 16 7.60 -4.07 5.79
CA GLN A 16 8.62 -3.90 4.76
C GLN A 16 9.60 -5.08 4.79
N ASP A 17 10.38 -5.26 3.71
CA ASP A 17 11.46 -6.26 3.66
C ASP A 17 12.45 -6.14 4.82
N SER A 18 12.61 -4.95 5.37
CA SER A 18 13.42 -4.69 6.57
C SER A 18 12.88 -5.35 7.86
N GLY A 19 11.69 -5.95 7.82
CA GLY A 19 11.01 -6.58 8.97
C GLY A 19 10.28 -5.59 9.88
N TYR A 20 10.35 -4.29 9.60
CA TYR A 20 9.65 -3.26 10.36
C TYR A 20 8.24 -3.00 9.80
N PRO A 21 7.25 -2.75 10.68
CA PRO A 21 5.93 -2.35 10.23
C PRO A 21 5.99 -0.98 9.55
N LEU A 22 5.37 -0.88 8.38
CA LEU A 22 5.13 0.36 7.67
C LEU A 22 3.93 1.06 8.31
N GLU A 23 4.15 2.22 8.92
CA GLU A 23 3.07 3.08 9.39
C GLU A 23 2.40 3.76 8.19
N THR A 24 1.19 3.29 7.86
CA THR A 24 0.37 3.87 6.80
C THR A 24 -0.65 4.86 7.34
N GLU A 25 -0.76 6.00 6.69
CA GLU A 25 -1.77 7.01 6.95
C GLU A 25 -2.82 7.06 5.83
N VAL A 26 -4.09 7.20 6.21
CA VAL A 26 -5.21 7.29 5.27
C VAL A 26 -5.11 8.58 4.45
N GLY A 27 -5.28 8.48 3.13
CA GLY A 27 -5.14 9.58 2.17
C GLY A 27 -3.70 9.84 1.72
N LYS A 28 -2.72 9.09 2.25
CA LYS A 28 -1.32 9.16 1.80
C LYS A 28 -1.01 8.09 0.74
N ARG A 29 0.03 8.39 -0.04
CA ARG A 29 0.54 7.52 -1.09
C ARG A 29 1.79 6.81 -0.62
N TYR A 30 1.89 5.53 -0.94
CA TYR A 30 3.02 4.67 -0.60
C TYR A 30 3.42 3.85 -1.82
N VAL A 31 4.73 3.64 -1.97
CA VAL A 31 5.29 2.72 -2.95
C VAL A 31 5.40 1.35 -2.28
N LEU A 32 4.66 0.38 -2.80
CA LEU A 32 4.63 -0.99 -2.27
C LEU A 32 5.01 -1.98 -3.36
N ASP A 33 5.44 -3.17 -2.96
CA ASP A 33 5.61 -4.28 -3.88
C ASP A 33 4.28 -4.69 -4.50
N ASP A 34 4.35 -5.19 -5.74
CA ASP A 34 3.18 -5.58 -6.53
C ASP A 34 2.25 -6.55 -5.77
N GLU A 35 2.81 -7.56 -5.09
CA GLU A 35 2.01 -8.51 -4.30
C GLU A 35 1.27 -7.86 -3.13
N MET A 36 1.94 -6.92 -2.45
CA MET A 36 1.37 -6.21 -1.30
C MET A 36 0.30 -5.23 -1.77
N ALA A 37 0.60 -4.47 -2.82
CA ALA A 37 -0.33 -3.54 -3.47
C ALA A 37 -1.58 -4.28 -3.97
N ALA A 38 -1.42 -5.42 -4.65
CA ALA A 38 -2.52 -6.24 -5.14
C ALA A 38 -3.44 -6.69 -4.02
N LYS A 39 -2.90 -7.17 -2.88
CA LYS A 39 -3.70 -7.53 -1.70
C LYS A 39 -4.49 -6.34 -1.17
N LEU A 40 -3.85 -5.20 -0.97
CA LEU A 40 -4.54 -4.01 -0.44
C LEU A 40 -5.62 -3.51 -1.38
N ILE A 41 -5.39 -3.55 -2.69
CA ILE A 41 -6.37 -3.16 -3.71
C ILE A 41 -7.53 -4.16 -3.75
N GLN A 42 -7.24 -5.46 -3.77
CA GLN A 42 -8.24 -6.53 -3.78
C GLN A 42 -9.20 -6.43 -2.59
N HIS A 43 -8.66 -6.13 -1.41
CA HIS A 43 -9.44 -5.95 -0.18
C HIS A 43 -9.98 -4.53 0.01
N LYS A 44 -9.82 -3.64 -0.98
CA LYS A 44 -10.32 -2.25 -0.99
C LYS A 44 -9.72 -1.36 0.11
N TYR A 45 -8.55 -1.70 0.62
CA TYR A 45 -7.77 -0.88 1.57
C TYR A 45 -7.06 0.29 0.88
N ALA A 46 -6.61 0.08 -0.36
CA ALA A 46 -5.89 1.07 -1.15
C ALA A 46 -6.38 1.09 -2.61
N ARG A 47 -5.98 2.11 -3.38
CA ARG A 47 -6.09 2.08 -4.85
C ARG A 47 -4.73 2.32 -5.49
N ALA A 48 -4.50 1.71 -6.65
CA ALA A 48 -3.35 2.06 -7.49
C ALA A 48 -3.47 3.50 -7.99
N VAL A 49 -2.34 4.21 -7.98
CA VAL A 49 -2.18 5.54 -8.57
C VAL A 49 -1.11 5.42 -9.63
N SER A 50 -1.46 5.63 -10.89
CA SER A 50 -0.47 5.83 -11.94
C SER A 50 0.05 7.26 -11.83
N GLU A 51 1.36 7.42 -11.76
CA GLU A 51 1.99 8.71 -12.05
C GLU A 51 1.94 8.89 -13.58
N GLU A 52 1.00 9.72 -14.04
CA GLU A 52 0.97 10.24 -15.42
C GLU A 52 2.04 11.33 -15.61
#